data_AF-A0A6N4TE32-F1
#
_entry.id   AF-A0A6N4TE32-F1
#
_cell.length_a   1.000
_cell.length_b   1.000
_cell.length_c   1.000
_cell.angle_alpha   90.00
_cell.angle_beta   90.00
_cell.angle_gamma   90.00
#
_symmetry.space_group_name_H-M   'P 1'
#
loop_
_entity.id
_entity.type
_entity.pdbx_description
1 polymer ?
#
loop_
_entity_poly.entity_id
_entity_poly.type
_entity_poly.pdbx_seq_one_letter_code
_entity_poly.pdbx_strand_id
1 'polypeptide(L)'
;MKDDFYSLYCEAVEENERLKKENKSLKIQVVSLTRRVRYLEDNQDQIIESKVNKAVDKITAAFEDKVFSLEKQVCSLKSILNNDGTNSGIPTSKTPIQKQKRIPNFRAPSDKKKGGQPNHKKHKLERFDDSEITDTVDHAVDVCPECGAVMEHRGNMRTKDELDFQIIVKKIRHRFINSFCPACGYESKAEIPNHLKEENQYGRGVQATALSLLNEGCVSMKRTQEFITGISHGEIETSAGYIAKLQKRLYEQLERFDEELKKEIIKLDIVHWDDTVIMINKNRGCLRFYGNDKLAYYASHEKKDKAGLDEDRILNSLDAEKKVVHDHNIVNYNEEYEFMNVECCVHLLRDLKKVVDNLGHEWPKKMINLLLEENTKRNEGEAVFPEYVGMIYDECVIEGIMENDSDEDKFYAKEEKALLKRLEKYKENYLMWTYNEDIPFSNNVSERSLRSTKTKMKVSGQFQNIQNARYYARIKSYIETGKRHGMNSIKLIEGALKGEYITIGQMKEHDNLY
;
A
#
# COMPACT_ATOMS: atom_id res chain seq x y z
N MET A 1 -103.70 61.90 -17.87
CA MET A 1 -103.87 60.58 -18.52
C MET A 1 -103.29 60.50 -19.94
N LYS A 2 -102.91 61.60 -20.62
CA LYS A 2 -102.22 61.55 -21.94
C LYS A 2 -100.68 61.63 -21.86
N ASP A 3 -100.10 62.24 -20.83
CA ASP A 3 -98.64 62.36 -20.69
C ASP A 3 -97.93 61.08 -20.21
N ASP A 4 -98.65 60.18 -19.53
CA ASP A 4 -98.12 58.93 -18.96
C ASP A 4 -97.85 57.86 -20.05
N PHE A 5 -98.75 57.78 -21.04
CA PHE A 5 -98.66 56.80 -22.13
C PHE A 5 -97.54 57.13 -23.14
N TYR A 6 -97.27 58.42 -23.38
CA TYR A 6 -96.22 58.85 -24.29
C TYR A 6 -94.82 58.64 -23.67
N SER A 7 -94.67 58.86 -22.36
CA SER A 7 -93.43 58.56 -21.64
C SER A 7 -93.11 57.06 -21.68
N LEU A 8 -94.10 56.20 -21.37
CA LEU A 8 -93.95 54.74 -21.44
C LEU A 8 -93.66 54.24 -22.87
N TYR A 9 -94.23 54.87 -23.90
CA TYR A 9 -93.93 54.55 -25.29
C TYR A 9 -92.50 54.94 -25.67
N CYS A 10 -92.02 56.12 -25.27
CA CYS A 10 -90.65 56.55 -25.52
C CYS A 10 -89.63 55.66 -24.79
N GLU A 11 -89.86 55.32 -23.51
CA GLU A 11 -89.02 54.37 -22.76
C GLU A 11 -88.98 52.99 -23.42
N ALA A 12 -90.14 52.47 -23.86
CA ALA A 12 -90.20 51.20 -24.56
C ALA A 12 -89.47 51.23 -25.92
N VAL A 13 -89.49 52.36 -26.65
CA VAL A 13 -88.76 52.53 -27.90
C VAL A 13 -87.24 52.61 -27.65
N GLU A 14 -86.80 53.39 -26.66
CA GLU A 14 -85.39 53.48 -26.26
C GLU A 14 -84.85 52.12 -25.80
N GLU A 15 -85.63 51.37 -25.01
CA GLU A 15 -85.28 50.02 -24.59
C GLU A 15 -85.24 49.04 -25.78
N ASN A 16 -86.17 49.14 -26.74
CA ASN A 16 -86.14 48.32 -27.96
C ASN A 16 -84.92 48.63 -28.84
N GLU A 17 -84.54 49.91 -28.96
CA GLU A 17 -83.32 50.31 -29.67
C GLU A 17 -82.05 49.81 -28.96
N ARG A 18 -82.01 49.87 -27.63
CA ARG A 18 -80.91 49.32 -26.83
C ARG A 18 -80.80 47.81 -27.01
N LEU A 19 -81.91 47.09 -26.89
CA LEU A 19 -81.99 45.65 -27.09
C LEU A 19 -81.63 45.24 -28.53
N LYS A 20 -81.97 46.04 -29.55
CA LYS A 20 -81.53 45.80 -30.94
C LYS A 20 -80.04 45.98 -31.12
N LYS A 21 -79.44 47.02 -30.53
CA LYS A 21 -77.98 47.22 -30.54
C LYS A 21 -77.27 46.07 -29.82
N GLU A 22 -77.79 45.65 -28.68
CA GLU A 22 -77.26 44.53 -27.90
C GLU A 22 -77.39 43.20 -28.65
N ASN A 23 -78.54 42.92 -29.27
CA ASN A 23 -78.73 41.74 -30.13
C ASN A 23 -77.77 41.72 -31.32
N LYS A 24 -77.51 42.88 -31.94
CA LYS A 24 -76.55 42.99 -33.04
C LYS A 24 -75.13 42.70 -32.55
N SER A 25 -74.75 43.23 -31.39
CA SER A 25 -73.46 42.95 -30.75
C SER A 25 -73.31 41.46 -30.42
N LEU A 26 -74.32 40.85 -29.79
CA LEU A 26 -74.35 39.44 -29.46
C LEU A 26 -74.28 38.53 -30.70
N LYS A 27 -74.99 38.86 -31.78
CA LYS A 27 -74.91 38.11 -33.05
C LYS A 27 -73.50 38.14 -33.65
N ILE A 28 -72.84 39.31 -33.61
CA ILE A 28 -71.46 39.43 -34.08
C ILE A 28 -70.51 38.60 -33.20
N GLN A 29 -70.70 38.62 -31.88
CA GLN A 29 -69.93 37.80 -30.95
C GLN A 29 -70.14 36.29 -31.19
N VAL A 30 -71.39 35.85 -31.39
CA VAL A 30 -71.71 34.44 -31.69
C VAL A 30 -71.02 34.00 -32.96
N VAL A 31 -71.12 34.77 -34.06
CA VAL A 31 -70.45 34.43 -35.33
C VAL A 31 -68.93 34.37 -35.18
N SER A 32 -68.34 35.29 -34.41
CA SER A 32 -66.91 35.30 -34.11
C SER A 32 -66.49 34.07 -33.29
N LEU A 33 -67.25 33.74 -32.25
CA LEU A 33 -67.00 32.57 -31.40
C LEU A 33 -67.17 31.26 -32.19
N THR A 34 -68.22 31.13 -33.01
CA THR A 34 -68.42 29.95 -33.86
C THR A 34 -67.27 29.74 -34.85
N ARG A 35 -66.74 30.83 -35.44
CA ARG A 35 -65.54 30.73 -36.30
C ARG A 35 -64.30 30.28 -35.52
N ARG A 36 -64.11 30.79 -34.29
CA ARG A 36 -62.98 30.37 -33.44
C ARG A 36 -63.11 28.92 -33.00
N VAL A 37 -64.32 28.46 -32.64
CA VAL A 37 -64.57 27.06 -32.28
C VAL A 37 -64.28 26.16 -33.47
N ARG A 38 -64.81 26.46 -34.66
CA ARG A 38 -64.56 25.65 -35.86
C ARG A 38 -63.08 25.60 -36.24
N TYR A 39 -62.36 26.74 -36.15
CA TYR A 39 -60.91 26.76 -36.34
C TYR A 39 -60.18 25.88 -35.32
N LEU A 40 -60.59 25.93 -34.05
CA LEU A 40 -59.99 25.09 -33.01
C LEU A 40 -60.29 23.61 -33.25
N GLU A 41 -61.51 23.25 -33.63
CA GLU A 41 -61.90 21.88 -33.98
C GLU A 41 -61.11 21.35 -35.19
N ASP A 42 -61.02 22.13 -36.27
CA ASP A 42 -60.31 21.74 -37.51
C ASP A 42 -58.79 21.59 -37.30
N ASN A 43 -58.22 22.29 -36.32
CA ASN A 43 -56.77 22.31 -36.06
C ASN A 43 -56.38 21.67 -34.72
N GLN A 44 -57.33 21.07 -33.99
CA GLN A 44 -57.11 20.55 -32.64
C GLN A 44 -56.03 19.46 -32.65
N ASP A 45 -56.13 18.54 -33.61
CA ASP A 45 -55.22 17.40 -33.73
C ASP A 45 -53.78 17.85 -34.00
N GLN A 46 -53.57 18.81 -34.92
CA GLN A 46 -52.24 19.36 -35.20
C GLN A 46 -51.63 20.11 -34.01
N ILE A 47 -52.46 20.85 -33.26
CA ILE A 47 -52.00 21.58 -32.07
C ILE A 47 -51.63 20.59 -30.95
N ILE A 48 -52.42 19.54 -30.76
CA ILE A 48 -52.15 18.48 -29.79
C ILE A 48 -50.88 17.74 -30.20
N GLU A 49 -50.77 17.29 -31.45
CA GLU A 49 -49.61 16.58 -31.99
C GLU A 49 -48.31 17.38 -31.81
N SER A 50 -48.31 18.66 -32.17
CA SER A 50 -47.15 19.55 -31.98
C SER A 50 -46.72 19.67 -30.52
N LYS A 51 -47.69 19.79 -29.59
CA LYS A 51 -47.41 19.89 -28.15
C LYS A 51 -46.94 18.57 -27.56
N VAL A 52 -47.55 17.46 -27.98
CA VAL A 52 -47.20 16.10 -27.55
C VAL A 52 -45.80 15.76 -28.04
N ASN A 53 -45.47 15.98 -29.31
CA ASN A 53 -44.15 15.70 -29.87
C ASN A 53 -43.06 16.49 -29.13
N LYS A 54 -43.26 17.80 -28.90
CA LYS A 54 -42.30 18.59 -28.10
C LYS A 54 -42.12 18.08 -26.66
N ALA A 55 -43.20 17.62 -26.03
CA ALA A 55 -43.13 17.05 -24.69
C ALA A 55 -42.41 15.69 -24.69
N VAL A 56 -42.69 14.85 -25.69
CA VAL A 56 -42.06 13.54 -25.89
C VAL A 56 -40.57 13.72 -26.17
N ASP A 57 -40.16 14.58 -27.10
CA ASP A 57 -38.74 14.84 -27.43
C ASP A 57 -37.95 15.28 -26.19
N LYS A 58 -38.52 16.18 -25.39
CA LYS A 58 -37.89 16.65 -24.15
C LYS A 58 -37.73 15.53 -23.12
N ILE A 59 -38.71 14.65 -23.01
CA ILE A 59 -38.69 13.51 -22.10
C ILE A 59 -37.70 12.45 -22.60
N THR A 60 -37.69 12.16 -23.90
CA THR A 60 -36.77 11.21 -24.55
C THR A 60 -35.33 11.65 -24.36
N ALA A 61 -34.99 12.92 -24.64
CA ALA A 61 -33.65 13.44 -24.41
C ALA A 61 -33.21 13.33 -22.94
N ALA A 62 -34.11 13.67 -21.99
CA ALA A 62 -33.82 13.52 -20.56
C ALA A 62 -33.65 12.06 -20.12
N PHE A 63 -34.37 11.13 -20.73
CA PHE A 63 -34.19 9.69 -20.51
C PHE A 63 -32.90 9.18 -21.12
N GLU A 64 -32.54 9.59 -22.33
CA GLU A 64 -31.27 9.24 -22.99
C GLU A 64 -30.07 9.70 -22.14
N ASP A 65 -30.08 10.96 -21.66
CA ASP A 65 -29.08 11.48 -20.73
C ASP A 65 -29.00 10.65 -19.45
N LYS A 66 -30.16 10.21 -18.93
CA LYS A 66 -30.22 9.41 -17.71
C LYS A 66 -29.72 7.99 -17.93
N VAL A 67 -30.05 7.36 -19.06
CA VAL A 67 -29.54 6.04 -19.46
C VAL A 67 -28.04 6.12 -19.62
N PHE A 68 -27.52 7.09 -20.35
CA PHE A 68 -26.08 7.31 -20.51
C PHE A 68 -25.37 7.51 -19.16
N SER A 69 -25.95 8.33 -18.27
CA SER A 69 -25.43 8.53 -16.92
C SER A 69 -25.42 7.24 -16.09
N LEU A 70 -26.48 6.44 -16.17
CA LEU A 70 -26.59 5.17 -15.46
C LEU A 70 -25.64 4.11 -16.04
N GLU A 71 -25.49 4.03 -17.36
CA GLU A 71 -24.52 3.16 -18.03
C GLU A 71 -23.10 3.50 -17.61
N LYS A 72 -22.76 4.80 -17.55
CA LYS A 72 -21.47 5.27 -17.03
C LYS A 72 -21.26 4.90 -15.56
N GLN A 73 -22.29 5.01 -14.73
CA GLN A 73 -22.23 4.58 -13.33
C GLN A 73 -22.07 3.06 -13.19
N VAL A 74 -22.80 2.28 -14.00
CA VAL A 74 -22.68 0.82 -14.03
C VAL A 74 -21.28 0.41 -14.48
N CYS A 75 -20.71 1.05 -15.50
CA CYS A 75 -19.33 0.80 -15.93
C CYS A 75 -18.33 1.16 -14.84
N SER A 76 -18.50 2.31 -14.17
CA SER A 76 -17.67 2.73 -13.04
C SER A 76 -17.73 1.74 -11.87
N LEU A 77 -18.92 1.31 -11.47
CA LEU A 77 -19.10 0.32 -10.41
C LEU A 77 -18.54 -1.04 -10.79
N LYS A 78 -18.74 -1.49 -12.04
CA LYS A 78 -18.13 -2.71 -12.56
C LYS A 78 -16.60 -2.63 -12.55
N SER A 79 -16.02 -1.48 -12.90
CA SER A 79 -14.57 -1.25 -12.85
C SER A 79 -14.03 -1.30 -11.41
N ILE A 80 -14.69 -0.63 -10.47
CA ILE A 80 -14.34 -0.72 -9.04
C ILE A 80 -14.43 -2.15 -8.53
N LEU A 81 -15.46 -2.89 -8.93
CA LEU A 81 -15.63 -4.30 -8.57
C LEU A 81 -14.55 -5.19 -9.22
N ASN A 82 -14.09 -4.84 -10.43
CA ASN A 82 -13.05 -5.53 -11.18
C ASN A 82 -11.63 -5.24 -10.71
N ASN A 83 -11.43 -4.25 -9.83
CA ASN A 83 -10.16 -4.04 -9.16
C ASN A 83 -9.80 -5.25 -8.28
N ASP A 84 -8.65 -5.85 -8.55
CA ASP A 84 -8.08 -6.92 -7.75
C ASP A 84 -6.56 -6.77 -7.62
N GLY A 85 -5.90 -7.76 -7.02
CA GLY A 85 -4.46 -7.71 -6.80
C GLY A 85 -3.65 -7.46 -8.09
N THR A 86 -4.13 -7.94 -9.24
CA THR A 86 -3.45 -7.94 -10.55
C THR A 86 -3.43 -6.59 -11.24
N ASN A 87 -4.48 -5.78 -11.07
CA ASN A 87 -4.63 -4.52 -11.77
C ASN A 87 -4.63 -3.30 -10.84
N SER A 88 -4.81 -3.44 -9.52
CA SER A 88 -5.04 -2.26 -8.64
C SER A 88 -4.03 -2.07 -7.49
N GLY A 89 -2.94 -2.86 -7.43
CA GLY A 89 -1.92 -2.74 -6.38
C GLY A 89 -2.45 -3.00 -4.96
N ILE A 90 -3.69 -3.49 -4.86
CA ILE A 90 -4.36 -3.83 -3.61
C ILE A 90 -3.72 -5.11 -3.06
N PRO A 91 -3.33 -5.17 -1.77
CA PRO A 91 -2.83 -6.40 -1.18
C PRO A 91 -3.86 -7.53 -1.33
N THR A 92 -3.42 -8.77 -1.61
CA THR A 92 -4.28 -9.96 -1.75
C THR A 92 -5.26 -10.19 -0.59
N SER A 93 -4.95 -9.68 0.61
CA SER A 93 -5.84 -9.74 1.77
C SER A 93 -7.09 -8.83 1.65
N LYS A 94 -7.04 -7.81 0.79
CA LYS A 94 -8.14 -6.86 0.53
C LYS A 94 -8.92 -7.21 -0.75
N THR A 95 -8.49 -8.23 -1.50
CA THR A 95 -9.29 -8.81 -2.59
C THR A 95 -10.60 -9.36 -2.00
N PRO A 96 -11.76 -9.06 -2.59
CA PRO A 96 -13.05 -9.56 -2.12
C PRO A 96 -13.04 -11.07 -1.89
N ILE A 97 -13.70 -11.54 -0.82
CA ILE A 97 -13.69 -12.96 -0.39
C ILE A 97 -14.15 -13.91 -1.50
N GLN A 98 -15.06 -13.43 -2.37
CA GLN A 98 -15.62 -14.18 -3.49
C GLN A 98 -14.70 -14.28 -4.71
N LYS A 99 -13.61 -13.50 -4.75
CA LYS A 99 -12.62 -13.52 -5.84
C LYS A 99 -11.40 -14.35 -5.45
N GLN A 100 -10.86 -15.11 -6.41
CA GLN A 100 -9.60 -15.82 -6.20
C GLN A 100 -8.51 -14.82 -5.83
N LYS A 101 -7.87 -15.04 -4.68
CA LYS A 101 -6.70 -14.27 -4.25
C LYS A 101 -5.51 -14.65 -5.15
N ARG A 102 -5.36 -13.94 -6.26
CA ARG A 102 -4.19 -14.06 -7.14
C ARG A 102 -3.10 -13.13 -6.65
N ILE A 103 -1.88 -13.67 -6.53
CA ILE A 103 -0.70 -12.84 -6.33
C ILE A 103 -0.48 -12.14 -7.69
N PRO A 104 -0.47 -10.79 -7.76
CA PRO A 104 -0.11 -10.08 -8.97
C PRO A 104 1.31 -10.44 -9.36
N ASN A 105 1.43 -11.38 -10.27
CA ASN A 105 2.70 -11.74 -10.85
C ASN A 105 2.47 -11.86 -12.36
N PHE A 106 3.19 -11.03 -13.11
CA PHE A 106 3.23 -11.13 -14.57
C PHE A 106 4.09 -12.31 -15.04
N ARG A 107 4.73 -13.05 -14.12
CA ARG A 107 5.34 -14.35 -14.45
C ARG A 107 4.27 -15.31 -14.97
N ALA A 108 4.60 -15.98 -16.07
CA ALA A 108 3.79 -17.06 -16.60
C ALA A 108 3.52 -18.11 -15.51
N PRO A 109 2.27 -18.57 -15.36
CA PRO A 109 1.96 -19.67 -14.46
C PRO A 109 2.72 -20.91 -14.93
N SER A 110 3.54 -21.50 -14.05
CA SER A 110 4.12 -22.80 -14.32
C SER A 110 3.05 -23.88 -14.15
N ASP A 111 3.00 -24.87 -15.03
CA ASP A 111 2.16 -26.09 -14.87
C ASP A 111 2.57 -26.95 -13.66
N LYS A 112 3.62 -26.54 -12.94
CA LYS A 112 4.11 -27.15 -11.72
C LYS A 112 3.10 -26.95 -10.58
N LYS A 113 2.68 -28.07 -9.98
CA LYS A 113 1.81 -28.05 -8.78
C LYS A 113 2.48 -27.30 -7.64
N LYS A 114 1.69 -26.60 -6.81
CA LYS A 114 2.21 -25.98 -5.57
C LYS A 114 2.79 -27.07 -4.65
N GLY A 115 4.07 -26.95 -4.31
CA GLY A 115 4.81 -27.91 -3.51
C GLY A 115 6.09 -28.38 -4.20
N GLY A 116 6.84 -29.26 -3.53
CA GLY A 116 8.00 -29.92 -4.12
C GLY A 116 7.57 -30.69 -5.38
N GLN A 117 8.27 -30.46 -6.49
CA GLN A 117 8.00 -31.17 -7.73
C GLN A 117 8.35 -32.66 -7.61
N PRO A 118 7.78 -33.54 -8.45
CA PRO A 118 8.30 -34.89 -8.59
C PRO A 118 9.81 -34.83 -8.84
N ASN A 119 10.60 -35.61 -8.08
CA ASN A 119 12.08 -35.60 -8.04
C ASN A 119 12.74 -34.35 -7.42
N HIS A 120 11.99 -33.42 -6.82
CA HIS A 120 12.58 -32.37 -6.01
C HIS A 120 13.18 -32.98 -4.73
N LYS A 121 14.42 -32.62 -4.40
CA LYS A 121 15.09 -33.10 -3.19
C LYS A 121 14.21 -32.77 -1.98
N LYS A 122 13.85 -33.79 -1.19
CA LYS A 122 13.08 -33.62 0.05
C LYS A 122 14.01 -32.97 1.07
N HIS A 123 13.72 -31.72 1.41
CA HIS A 123 14.32 -31.08 2.58
C HIS A 123 13.57 -31.58 3.82
N LYS A 124 14.26 -32.36 4.66
CA LYS A 124 13.83 -32.70 6.02
C LYS A 124 14.83 -32.06 6.98
N LEU A 125 14.42 -31.81 8.23
CA LEU A 125 15.40 -31.55 9.28
C LEU A 125 16.37 -32.73 9.29
N GLU A 126 17.65 -32.41 9.16
CA GLU A 126 18.70 -33.42 9.24
C GLU A 126 18.79 -33.90 10.68
N ARG A 127 19.20 -35.16 10.83
CA ARG A 127 19.49 -35.71 12.16
C ARG A 127 20.63 -34.88 12.75
N PHE A 128 20.58 -34.60 14.04
CA PHE A 128 21.69 -33.91 14.70
C PHE A 128 22.94 -34.79 14.68
N ASP A 129 24.10 -34.15 14.72
CA ASP A 129 25.31 -34.90 15.04
C ASP A 129 25.18 -35.38 16.49
N ASP A 130 25.62 -36.61 16.78
CA ASP A 130 25.48 -37.19 18.11
C ASP A 130 26.23 -36.35 19.18
N SER A 131 27.21 -35.53 18.78
CA SER A 131 27.92 -34.58 19.65
C SER A 131 27.10 -33.33 20.03
N GLU A 132 26.03 -33.02 19.30
CA GLU A 132 25.14 -31.88 19.57
C GLU A 132 24.00 -32.25 20.52
N ILE A 133 23.78 -33.54 20.78
CA ILE A 133 22.71 -34.02 21.66
C ILE A 133 22.98 -33.61 23.10
N THR A 134 22.11 -32.77 23.66
CA THR A 134 22.23 -32.29 25.05
C THR A 134 21.56 -33.22 26.06
N ASP A 135 20.50 -33.91 25.66
CA ASP A 135 19.65 -34.73 26.52
C ASP A 135 19.20 -35.99 25.78
N THR A 136 19.01 -37.10 26.51
CA THR A 136 18.50 -38.36 25.95
C THR A 136 17.37 -38.88 26.83
N VAL A 137 16.26 -39.26 26.20
CA VAL A 137 15.09 -39.84 26.86
C VAL A 137 14.81 -41.20 26.24
N ASP A 138 14.95 -42.25 27.05
CA ASP A 138 14.67 -43.62 26.61
C ASP A 138 13.19 -43.94 26.76
N HIS A 139 12.56 -44.37 25.67
CA HIS A 139 11.19 -44.84 25.65
C HIS A 139 11.16 -46.36 25.46
N ALA A 140 11.07 -47.09 26.56
CA ALA A 140 11.06 -48.54 26.57
C ALA A 140 9.74 -49.09 27.11
N VAL A 141 9.32 -50.25 26.59
CA VAL A 141 8.18 -51.00 27.14
C VAL A 141 8.75 -52.00 28.12
N ASP A 142 8.68 -51.71 29.42
CA ASP A 142 9.32 -52.55 30.45
C ASP A 142 8.48 -53.76 30.85
N VAL A 143 7.17 -53.74 30.54
CA VAL A 143 6.22 -54.80 30.88
C VAL A 143 5.40 -55.17 29.66
N CYS A 144 5.26 -56.48 29.42
CA CYS A 144 4.45 -57.00 28.33
C CYS A 144 2.98 -56.64 28.57
N PRO A 145 2.31 -55.91 27.65
CA PRO A 145 0.92 -55.50 27.82
C PRO A 145 -0.08 -56.67 27.81
N GLU A 146 0.33 -57.85 27.32
CA GLU A 146 -0.53 -59.03 27.22
C GLU A 146 -0.46 -59.94 28.46
N CYS A 147 0.74 -60.21 28.98
CA CYS A 147 0.94 -61.18 30.05
C CYS A 147 1.57 -60.60 31.34
N GLY A 148 1.98 -59.33 31.34
CA GLY A 148 2.57 -58.68 32.50
C GLY A 148 4.01 -59.08 32.83
N ALA A 149 4.65 -59.92 32.00
CA ALA A 149 6.06 -60.28 32.17
C ALA A 149 6.99 -59.08 31.92
N VAL A 150 8.14 -59.04 32.60
CA VAL A 150 9.19 -58.03 32.36
C VAL A 150 9.80 -58.24 30.98
N MET A 151 9.91 -57.17 30.20
CA MET A 151 10.43 -57.20 28.84
C MET A 151 11.97 -57.14 28.84
N GLU A 152 12.57 -57.87 27.91
CA GLU A 152 14.01 -57.82 27.64
C GLU A 152 14.29 -56.92 26.42
N HIS A 153 15.12 -55.89 26.59
CA HIS A 153 15.41 -54.91 25.54
C HIS A 153 16.50 -55.40 24.59
N ARG A 154 16.09 -56.07 23.50
CA ARG A 154 16.99 -56.64 22.50
C ARG A 154 17.36 -55.64 21.40
N GLY A 155 18.40 -54.83 21.64
CA GLY A 155 19.35 -54.25 20.67
C GLY A 155 18.89 -53.40 19.47
N ASN A 156 17.60 -53.43 19.09
CA ASN A 156 17.07 -52.70 17.95
C ASN A 156 16.47 -51.37 18.43
N MET A 157 17.26 -50.30 18.39
CA MET A 157 16.83 -48.95 18.77
C MET A 157 16.49 -48.12 17.53
N ARG A 158 15.44 -47.30 17.64
CA ARG A 158 15.12 -46.25 16.66
C ARG A 158 15.21 -44.90 17.37
N THR A 159 15.95 -43.95 16.81
CA THR A 159 16.06 -42.61 17.37
C THR A 159 15.12 -41.62 16.70
N LYS A 160 14.68 -40.63 17.48
CA LYS A 160 13.89 -39.48 17.06
C LYS A 160 14.45 -38.29 17.81
N ASP A 161 14.77 -37.22 17.09
CA ASP A 161 15.36 -36.04 17.69
C ASP A 161 14.33 -34.91 17.70
N GLU A 162 14.31 -34.11 18.76
CA GLU A 162 13.49 -32.91 18.89
C GLU A 162 14.35 -31.70 19.25
N LEU A 163 13.98 -30.52 18.72
CA LEU A 163 14.52 -29.24 19.17
C LEU A 163 13.52 -28.61 20.12
N ASP A 164 13.93 -28.44 21.37
CA ASP A 164 13.16 -27.72 22.38
C ASP A 164 14.00 -26.58 22.99
N PHE A 165 13.36 -25.61 23.65
CA PHE A 165 14.05 -24.53 24.33
C PHE A 165 13.52 -24.32 25.74
N GLN A 166 14.43 -24.03 26.68
CA GLN A 166 14.09 -23.70 28.06
C GLN A 166 14.12 -22.19 28.29
N ILE A 167 13.04 -21.63 28.87
CA ILE A 167 12.99 -20.23 29.29
C ILE A 167 13.38 -20.12 30.77
N ILE A 168 14.59 -19.62 31.03
CA ILE A 168 15.12 -19.43 32.39
C ILE A 168 15.04 -17.95 32.78
N VAL A 169 14.17 -17.62 33.74
CA VAL A 169 14.06 -16.26 34.29
C VAL A 169 15.16 -16.03 35.33
N LYS A 170 16.01 -15.02 35.11
CA LYS A 170 17.12 -14.67 36.01
C LYS A 170 16.79 -13.43 36.86
N LYS A 171 16.80 -13.58 38.19
CA LYS A 171 16.69 -12.48 39.17
C LYS A 171 18.08 -12.14 39.71
N ILE A 172 18.66 -11.05 39.22
CA ILE A 172 20.06 -10.67 39.52
C ILE A 172 20.07 -9.51 40.51
N ARG A 173 20.77 -9.68 41.64
CA ARG A 173 21.05 -8.60 42.60
C ARG A 173 22.46 -8.08 42.37
N HIS A 174 22.57 -6.83 41.94
CA HIS A 174 23.85 -6.13 41.87
C HIS A 174 24.18 -5.54 43.26
N ARG A 175 25.37 -5.84 43.79
CA ARG A 175 25.84 -5.32 45.08
C ARG A 175 27.03 -4.40 44.84
N PHE A 176 26.90 -3.15 45.28
CA PHE A 176 27.95 -2.13 45.19
C PHE A 176 28.54 -1.95 46.59
N ILE A 177 29.76 -2.44 46.79
CA ILE A 177 30.37 -2.55 48.12
C ILE A 177 31.35 -1.39 48.30
N ASN A 178 31.13 -0.58 49.34
CA ASN A 178 32.10 0.44 49.73
C ASN A 178 33.33 -0.25 50.34
N SER A 179 34.51 0.18 49.93
CA SER A 179 35.78 -0.38 50.37
C SER A 179 36.56 0.67 51.15
N PHE A 180 37.27 0.24 52.19
CA PHE A 180 38.09 1.12 53.03
C PHE A 180 39.56 0.78 52.86
N CYS A 181 40.40 1.80 52.66
CA CYS A 181 41.84 1.63 52.65
C CYS A 181 42.33 1.37 54.09
N PRO A 182 42.94 0.22 54.41
CA PRO A 182 43.36 -0.09 55.76
C PRO A 182 44.51 0.81 56.26
N ALA A 183 45.27 1.44 55.35
CA ALA A 183 46.42 2.26 55.71
C ALA A 183 46.05 3.71 56.06
N CYS A 184 45.06 4.31 55.38
CA CYS A 184 44.72 5.73 55.56
C CYS A 184 43.23 5.98 55.89
N GLY A 185 42.40 4.93 55.95
CA GLY A 185 40.97 5.05 56.23
C GLY A 185 40.13 5.61 55.09
N TYR A 186 40.70 5.87 53.91
CA TYR A 186 39.97 6.38 52.76
C TYR A 186 38.84 5.42 52.34
N GLU A 187 37.61 5.94 52.23
CA GLU A 187 36.44 5.21 51.72
C GLU A 187 36.33 5.40 50.20
N SER A 188 36.37 4.29 49.46
CA SER A 188 36.06 4.23 48.04
C SER A 188 34.66 3.63 47.85
N LYS A 189 33.79 4.35 47.16
CA LYS A 189 32.45 3.87 46.79
C LYS A 189 32.50 3.25 45.41
N ALA A 190 31.97 2.04 45.27
CA ALA A 190 31.85 1.39 43.97
C ALA A 190 30.92 2.20 43.06
N GLU A 191 31.36 2.49 41.83
CA GLU A 191 30.57 3.22 40.85
C GLU A 191 29.39 2.37 40.36
N ILE A 192 28.21 2.96 40.28
CA ILE A 192 27.01 2.32 39.72
C ILE A 192 26.94 2.68 38.23
N PRO A 193 27.04 1.70 37.32
CA PRO A 193 26.95 1.97 35.89
C PRO A 193 25.60 2.59 35.50
N ASN A 194 25.60 3.49 34.52
CA ASN A 194 24.40 4.18 34.02
C ASN A 194 23.27 3.25 33.55
N HIS A 195 23.58 1.99 33.21
CA HIS A 195 22.57 1.02 32.79
C HIS A 195 21.81 0.37 33.97
N LEU A 196 22.27 0.54 35.22
CA LEU A 196 21.62 0.09 36.46
C LEU A 196 21.10 1.30 37.24
N LYS A 197 20.09 1.96 36.65
CA LYS A 197 19.58 3.24 37.13
C LYS A 197 18.55 3.09 38.25
N GLU A 198 17.67 2.11 38.12
CA GLU A 198 16.54 1.90 39.04
C GLU A 198 16.85 0.76 40.00
N GLU A 199 16.23 0.77 41.19
CA GLU A 199 16.40 -0.31 42.18
C GLU A 199 16.00 -1.68 41.63
N ASN A 200 14.91 -1.71 40.85
CA ASN A 200 14.46 -2.89 40.10
C ASN A 200 14.18 -2.50 38.65
N GLN A 201 14.71 -3.27 37.70
CA GLN A 201 14.56 -2.98 36.27
C GLN A 201 14.64 -4.25 35.42
N TYR A 202 14.01 -4.22 34.25
CA TYR A 202 14.11 -5.29 33.27
C TYR A 202 15.47 -5.28 32.55
N GLY A 203 16.10 -6.45 32.47
CA GLY A 203 17.38 -6.63 31.76
C GLY A 203 17.27 -6.48 30.23
N ARG A 204 18.43 -6.48 29.55
CA ARG A 204 18.52 -6.24 28.11
C ARG A 204 17.82 -7.29 27.25
N GLY A 205 17.88 -8.57 27.63
CA GLY A 205 17.17 -9.63 26.91
C GLY A 205 15.66 -9.38 26.85
N VAL A 206 15.04 -9.03 27.99
CA VAL A 206 13.60 -8.69 28.05
C VAL A 206 13.30 -7.45 27.18
N GLN A 207 14.14 -6.42 27.27
CA GLN A 207 14.00 -5.21 26.48
C GLN A 207 14.09 -5.49 24.98
N ALA A 208 15.08 -6.26 24.54
CA ALA A 208 15.32 -6.59 23.15
C ALA A 208 14.22 -7.47 22.58
N THR A 209 13.73 -8.46 23.33
CA THR A 209 12.58 -9.28 22.94
C THR A 209 11.33 -8.41 22.72
N ALA A 210 11.02 -7.50 23.65
CA ALA A 210 9.87 -6.61 23.51
C ALA A 210 9.96 -5.72 22.25
N LEU A 211 11.13 -5.13 22.00
CA LEU A 211 11.36 -4.28 20.82
C LEU A 211 11.31 -5.06 19.50
N SER A 212 11.84 -6.28 19.49
CA SER A 212 11.81 -7.17 18.33
C SER A 212 10.36 -7.53 17.96
N LEU A 213 9.55 -7.91 18.94
CA LEU A 213 8.13 -8.22 18.71
C LEU A 213 7.35 -7.03 18.12
N LEU A 214 7.62 -5.81 18.59
CA LEU A 214 6.93 -4.59 18.12
C LEU A 214 7.35 -4.16 16.72
N ASN A 215 8.65 -4.23 16.43
CA ASN A 215 9.24 -3.59 15.25
C ASN A 215 9.41 -4.56 14.09
N GLU A 216 9.78 -5.79 14.38
CA GLU A 216 9.92 -6.87 13.41
C GLU A 216 8.65 -7.73 13.37
N GLY A 217 8.22 -8.25 14.52
CA GLY A 217 7.04 -9.12 14.63
C GLY A 217 5.70 -8.41 14.35
N CYS A 218 5.70 -7.08 14.27
CA CYS A 218 4.50 -6.24 14.10
C CYS A 218 3.42 -6.51 15.16
N VAL A 219 3.81 -6.98 16.34
CA VAL A 219 2.93 -7.29 17.47
C VAL A 219 2.50 -6.00 18.15
N SER A 220 1.27 -5.94 18.65
CA SER A 220 0.79 -4.77 19.41
C SER A 220 1.41 -4.74 20.82
N MET A 221 1.43 -3.57 21.47
CA MET A 221 2.04 -3.44 22.81
C MET A 221 1.40 -4.39 23.83
N LYS A 222 0.06 -4.49 23.85
CA LYS A 222 -0.66 -5.40 24.76
C LYS A 222 -0.29 -6.87 24.49
N ARG A 223 -0.27 -7.28 23.22
CA ARG A 223 0.12 -8.66 22.86
C ARG A 223 1.60 -8.94 23.13
N THR A 224 2.46 -7.93 23.04
CA THR A 224 3.89 -8.04 23.40
C THR A 224 4.04 -8.30 24.90
N GLN A 225 3.29 -7.56 25.73
CA GLN A 225 3.21 -7.81 27.16
C GLN A 225 2.71 -9.23 27.45
N GLU A 226 1.55 -9.60 26.89
CA GLU A 226 0.94 -10.94 27.09
C GLU A 226 1.90 -12.06 26.69
N PHE A 227 2.61 -11.90 25.58
CA PHE A 227 3.61 -12.86 25.13
C PHE A 227 4.75 -13.01 26.14
N ILE A 228 5.37 -11.89 26.57
CA ILE A 228 6.49 -11.92 27.53
C ILE A 228 6.06 -12.53 28.86
N THR A 229 4.89 -12.16 29.37
CA THR A 229 4.33 -12.74 30.60
C THR A 229 4.05 -14.23 30.44
N GLY A 230 3.50 -14.66 29.30
CA GLY A 230 3.22 -16.07 29.01
C GLY A 230 4.48 -16.92 28.95
N ILE A 231 5.50 -16.52 28.19
CA ILE A 231 6.74 -17.31 28.05
C ILE A 231 7.57 -17.34 29.33
N SER A 232 7.41 -16.35 30.22
CA SER A 232 8.08 -16.29 31.51
C SER A 232 7.25 -16.91 32.65
N HIS A 233 6.16 -17.61 32.31
CA HIS A 233 5.25 -18.23 33.28
C HIS A 233 4.75 -17.27 34.37
N GLY A 234 4.52 -16.01 34.01
CA GLY A 234 4.02 -14.97 34.91
C GLY A 234 5.10 -14.24 35.72
N GLU A 235 6.38 -14.59 35.59
CA GLU A 235 7.42 -13.95 36.40
C GLU A 235 7.83 -12.56 35.88
N ILE A 236 7.60 -12.25 34.60
CA ILE A 236 7.92 -10.95 34.00
C ILE A 236 6.63 -10.28 33.52
N GLU A 237 6.27 -9.17 34.18
CA GLU A 237 5.06 -8.40 33.89
C GLU A 237 5.37 -6.96 33.46
N THR A 238 5.69 -6.80 32.17
CA THR A 238 5.88 -5.46 31.61
C THR A 238 4.56 -4.69 31.49
N SER A 239 4.60 -3.35 31.51
CA SER A 239 3.45 -2.52 31.16
C SER A 239 3.56 -1.95 29.76
N ALA A 240 2.44 -1.68 29.09
CA ALA A 240 2.42 -1.00 27.80
C ALA A 240 3.14 0.37 27.84
N GLY A 241 3.01 1.10 28.96
CA GLY A 241 3.71 2.36 29.18
C GLY A 241 5.23 2.20 29.26
N TYR A 242 5.72 1.12 29.90
CA TYR A 242 7.14 0.78 29.90
C TYR A 242 7.65 0.49 28.49
N ILE A 243 6.92 -0.33 27.73
CA ILE A 243 7.24 -0.69 26.34
C ILE A 243 7.31 0.56 25.45
N ALA A 244 6.39 1.52 25.62
CA ALA A 244 6.41 2.78 24.88
C ALA A 244 7.67 3.62 25.20
N LYS A 245 8.06 3.71 26.47
CA LYS A 245 9.31 4.38 26.87
C LYS A 245 10.54 3.68 26.30
N LEU A 246 10.50 2.35 26.17
CA LEU A 246 11.61 1.58 25.63
C LEU A 246 11.84 1.84 24.13
N GLN A 247 10.77 2.01 23.35
CA GLN A 247 10.87 2.45 21.95
C GLN A 247 11.57 3.81 21.83
N LYS A 248 11.17 4.79 22.65
CA LYS A 248 11.83 6.11 22.70
C LYS A 248 13.32 5.97 23.03
N ARG A 249 13.67 5.18 24.04
CA ARG A 249 15.06 4.97 24.45
C ARG A 249 15.92 4.42 23.31
N LEU A 250 15.47 3.38 22.60
CA LEU A 250 16.25 2.83 21.49
C LEU A 250 16.33 3.82 20.33
N TYR A 251 15.26 4.56 20.04
CA TYR A 251 15.26 5.61 19.02
C TYR A 251 16.33 6.68 19.28
N GLU A 252 16.50 7.10 20.53
CA GLU A 252 17.52 8.08 20.93
C GLU A 252 18.93 7.51 20.77
N GLN A 253 19.15 6.24 21.13
CA GLN A 253 20.46 5.58 20.97
C GLN A 253 20.88 5.41 19.51
N LEU A 254 19.93 5.38 18.57
CA LEU A 254 20.18 5.16 17.15
C LEU A 254 20.31 6.46 16.33
N GLU A 255 20.39 7.63 16.96
CA GLU A 255 20.50 8.91 16.25
C GLU A 255 21.72 8.98 15.33
N ARG A 256 22.90 8.61 15.83
CA ARG A 256 24.14 8.62 15.03
C ARG A 256 24.11 7.58 13.90
N PHE A 257 23.51 6.42 14.14
CA PHE A 257 23.30 5.41 13.10
C PHE A 257 22.38 5.93 11.99
N ASP A 258 21.29 6.63 12.35
CA ASP A 258 20.36 7.24 11.39
C ASP A 258 21.09 8.22 10.46
N GLU A 259 21.95 9.09 11.02
CA GLU A 259 22.77 10.04 10.26
C GLU A 259 23.80 9.37 9.36
N GLU A 260 24.46 8.32 9.84
CA GLU A 260 25.40 7.51 9.06
C GLU A 260 24.71 6.85 7.88
N LEU A 261 23.56 6.19 8.13
CA LEU A 261 22.78 5.50 7.11
C LEU A 261 22.30 6.44 6.00
N LYS A 262 21.87 7.67 6.34
CA LYS A 262 21.50 8.68 5.33
C LYS A 262 22.67 8.99 4.40
N LYS A 263 23.85 9.25 4.96
CA LYS A 263 25.07 9.52 4.19
C LYS A 263 25.44 8.36 3.27
N GLU A 264 25.30 7.13 3.76
CA GLU A 264 25.58 5.94 2.97
C GLU A 264 24.56 5.72 1.84
N ILE A 265 23.29 6.09 2.04
CA ILE A 265 22.27 6.03 0.98
C ILE A 265 22.54 7.06 -0.12
N ILE A 266 22.93 8.29 0.24
CA ILE A 266 23.25 9.34 -0.74
C ILE A 266 24.41 8.94 -1.66
N LYS A 267 25.32 8.08 -1.17
CA LYS A 267 26.45 7.57 -1.95
C LYS A 267 26.05 6.50 -2.97
N LEU A 268 24.88 5.86 -2.83
CA LEU A 268 24.44 4.82 -3.75
C LEU A 268 24.26 5.36 -5.16
N ASP A 269 24.69 4.61 -6.17
CA ASP A 269 24.47 4.98 -7.57
C ASP A 269 23.02 4.80 -8.01
N ILE A 270 22.33 3.83 -7.39
CA ILE A 270 20.91 3.55 -7.58
C ILE A 270 20.22 3.56 -6.23
N VAL A 271 19.28 4.49 -6.05
CA VAL A 271 18.45 4.63 -4.84
C VAL A 271 17.03 4.23 -5.19
N HIS A 272 16.53 3.20 -4.51
CA HIS A 272 15.12 2.85 -4.55
C HIS A 272 14.36 3.65 -3.50
N TRP A 273 13.22 4.22 -3.86
CA TRP A 273 12.29 4.78 -2.87
C TRP A 273 10.83 4.55 -3.25
N ASP A 274 9.98 4.50 -2.21
CA ASP A 274 8.52 4.43 -2.31
C ASP A 274 7.94 4.86 -0.95
N ASP A 275 6.63 5.05 -0.89
CA ASP A 275 5.93 5.27 0.36
C ASP A 275 4.67 4.43 0.51
N THR A 276 4.24 4.30 1.75
CA THR A 276 2.93 3.75 2.06
C THR A 276 2.21 4.66 3.02
N VAL A 277 0.89 4.73 2.84
CA VAL A 277 0.01 5.40 3.79
C VAL A 277 0.04 4.66 5.12
N ILE A 278 0.21 5.42 6.21
CA ILE A 278 0.03 4.97 7.59
C ILE A 278 -1.05 5.82 8.27
N MET A 279 -1.64 5.32 9.35
CA MET A 279 -2.61 6.09 10.13
C MET A 279 -1.92 6.64 11.39
N ILE A 280 -2.05 7.95 11.62
CA ILE A 280 -1.55 8.64 12.79
C ILE A 280 -2.74 9.38 13.42
N ASN A 281 -3.19 8.93 14.59
CA ASN A 281 -4.34 9.50 15.30
C ASN A 281 -5.54 9.77 14.38
N LYS A 282 -6.00 8.74 13.67
CA LYS A 282 -7.09 8.76 12.68
C LYS A 282 -6.84 9.58 11.40
N ASN A 283 -5.70 10.25 11.28
CA ASN A 283 -5.29 10.98 10.08
C ASN A 283 -4.36 10.15 9.19
N ARG A 284 -4.37 10.40 7.88
CA ARG A 284 -3.46 9.75 6.92
C ARG A 284 -2.10 10.45 6.99
N GLY A 285 -1.07 9.71 7.37
CA GLY A 285 0.34 10.07 7.17
C GLY A 285 1.01 9.16 6.15
N CYS A 286 2.32 9.28 6.03
CA CYS A 286 3.13 8.39 5.20
C CYS A 286 4.33 7.82 5.96
N LEU A 287 4.74 6.62 5.55
CA LEU A 287 6.03 6.03 5.89
C LEU A 287 6.75 5.72 4.58
N ARG A 288 7.91 6.32 4.42
CA ARG A 288 8.79 6.27 3.26
C ARG A 288 9.91 5.28 3.48
N PHE A 289 10.35 4.66 2.40
CA PHE A 289 11.56 3.84 2.35
C PHE A 289 12.53 4.44 1.34
N TYR A 290 13.83 4.40 1.65
CA TYR A 290 14.93 4.67 0.75
C TYR A 290 16.03 3.61 0.92
N GLY A 291 16.68 3.20 -0.15
CA GLY A 291 17.88 2.37 -0.08
C GLY A 291 18.02 1.40 -1.25
N ASN A 292 18.61 0.24 -1.01
CA ASN A 292 18.81 -0.82 -2.00
C ASN A 292 18.59 -2.19 -1.34
N ASP A 293 19.18 -3.28 -1.82
CA ASP A 293 19.05 -4.61 -1.19
C ASP A 293 19.84 -4.77 0.13
N LYS A 294 20.75 -3.83 0.45
CA LYS A 294 21.61 -3.87 1.65
C LYS A 294 21.24 -2.81 2.67
N LEU A 295 21.03 -1.56 2.24
CA LEU A 295 20.69 -0.43 3.10
C LEU A 295 19.18 -0.17 3.10
N ALA A 296 18.62 0.08 4.29
CA ALA A 296 17.19 0.32 4.46
C ALA A 296 16.91 1.49 5.39
N TYR A 297 16.56 2.65 4.83
CA TYR A 297 16.14 3.80 5.62
C TYR A 297 14.64 4.01 5.54
N TYR A 298 14.00 4.18 6.70
CA TYR A 298 12.59 4.51 6.81
C TYR A 298 12.41 5.85 7.50
N ALA A 299 11.51 6.66 6.96
CA ALA A 299 11.09 7.94 7.54
C ALA A 299 9.57 8.03 7.59
N SER A 300 9.03 8.75 8.57
CA SER A 300 7.57 8.89 8.74
C SER A 300 7.17 10.33 8.91
N HIS A 301 6.05 10.72 8.29
CA HIS A 301 5.57 12.09 8.22
C HIS A 301 4.05 12.16 8.31
N GLU A 302 3.53 13.29 8.79
CA GLU A 302 2.09 13.52 8.92
C GLU A 302 1.39 13.75 7.57
N LYS A 303 2.15 14.17 6.56
CA LYS A 303 1.66 14.43 5.20
C LYS A 303 2.53 13.71 4.17
N LYS A 304 1.95 13.46 2.99
CA LYS A 304 2.64 12.97 1.80
C LYS A 304 2.83 14.16 0.85
N ASP A 305 3.87 14.95 1.08
CA ASP A 305 4.19 16.16 0.34
C ASP A 305 5.71 16.31 0.12
N LYS A 306 6.10 17.28 -0.73
CA LYS A 306 7.50 17.60 -1.03
C LYS A 306 8.27 18.07 0.21
N ALA A 307 7.61 18.85 1.08
CA ALA A 307 8.25 19.35 2.31
C ALA A 307 8.77 18.20 3.18
N GLY A 308 7.98 17.12 3.32
CA GLY A 308 8.43 15.91 3.99
C GLY A 308 9.55 15.18 3.25
N LEU A 309 9.57 15.18 1.90
CA LEU A 309 10.67 14.61 1.08
C LEU A 309 11.98 15.34 1.36
N ASP A 310 11.92 16.67 1.43
CA ASP A 310 13.10 17.50 1.67
C ASP A 310 13.59 17.41 3.13
N GLU A 311 12.69 17.22 4.10
CA GLU A 311 13.04 16.98 5.51
C GLU A 311 13.87 15.69 5.69
N ASP A 312 13.66 14.68 4.85
CA ASP A 312 14.43 13.44 4.92
C ASP A 312 15.91 13.63 4.56
N ARG A 313 16.22 14.67 3.77
CA ARG A 313 17.56 15.00 3.27
C ARG A 313 18.20 13.86 2.49
N ILE A 314 17.41 13.18 1.65
CA ILE A 314 17.87 12.13 0.74
C ILE A 314 17.78 12.62 -0.69
N LEU A 315 16.58 12.76 -1.24
CA LEU A 315 16.37 13.07 -2.67
C LEU A 315 16.98 14.42 -3.08
N ASN A 316 16.83 15.45 -2.25
CA ASN A 316 17.42 16.78 -2.48
C ASN A 316 18.96 16.84 -2.28
N SER A 317 19.59 15.72 -1.92
CA SER A 317 21.03 15.62 -1.71
C SER A 317 21.71 14.71 -2.76
N LEU A 318 20.94 14.17 -3.70
CA LEU A 318 21.46 13.35 -4.79
C LEU A 318 21.83 14.24 -5.98
N ASP A 319 22.99 13.99 -6.57
CA ASP A 319 23.46 14.66 -7.78
C ASP A 319 22.84 14.06 -9.06
N ALA A 320 23.11 14.72 -10.19
CA ALA A 320 22.61 14.33 -11.50
C ALA A 320 23.11 12.97 -12.02
N GLU A 321 24.17 12.41 -11.45
CA GLU A 321 24.67 11.09 -11.86
C GLU A 321 23.90 9.94 -11.19
N LYS A 322 23.21 10.22 -10.08
CA LYS A 322 22.44 9.22 -9.33
C LYS A 322 21.15 8.85 -10.06
N LYS A 323 20.76 7.57 -9.94
CA LYS A 323 19.50 7.05 -10.48
C LYS A 323 18.55 6.77 -9.34
N VAL A 324 17.30 7.22 -9.48
CA VAL A 324 16.27 7.03 -8.46
C VAL A 324 15.15 6.18 -9.03
N VAL A 325 14.93 5.01 -8.44
CA VAL A 325 13.91 4.05 -8.88
C VAL A 325 12.65 4.22 -8.04
N HIS A 326 11.53 4.53 -8.69
CA HIS A 326 10.28 4.87 -8.00
C HIS A 326 9.03 4.47 -8.80
N ASP A 327 7.84 4.58 -8.18
CA ASP A 327 6.56 4.56 -8.88
C ASP A 327 6.27 5.91 -9.55
N HIS A 328 5.35 5.98 -10.50
CA HIS A 328 5.13 7.25 -11.20
C HIS A 328 4.62 8.35 -10.26
N ASN A 329 5.51 9.29 -9.93
CA ASN A 329 5.24 10.37 -9.00
C ASN A 329 5.86 11.67 -9.52
N ILE A 330 5.00 12.61 -9.90
CA ILE A 330 5.38 13.88 -10.53
C ILE A 330 6.32 14.71 -9.63
N VAL A 331 6.29 14.50 -8.30
CA VAL A 331 7.16 15.23 -7.37
C VAL A 331 8.64 15.02 -7.65
N ASN A 332 9.03 13.88 -8.24
CA ASN A 332 10.44 13.60 -8.53
C ASN A 332 10.96 14.33 -9.77
N TYR A 333 10.06 14.84 -10.60
CA TYR A 333 10.38 15.64 -11.78
C TYR A 333 10.35 17.15 -11.44
N ASN A 334 10.50 17.49 -10.17
CA ASN A 334 10.65 18.87 -9.73
C ASN A 334 12.06 19.38 -10.07
N GLU A 335 12.17 20.62 -10.54
CA GLU A 335 13.43 21.22 -10.98
C GLU A 335 14.48 21.37 -9.86
N GLU A 336 14.07 21.28 -8.59
CA GLU A 336 14.99 21.28 -7.44
C GLU A 336 15.68 19.93 -7.21
N TYR A 337 15.30 18.88 -7.94
CA TYR A 337 15.93 17.57 -7.87
C TYR A 337 16.78 17.32 -9.12
N GLU A 338 18.05 16.96 -8.91
CA GLU A 338 19.03 16.84 -10.00
C GLU A 338 19.13 15.42 -10.59
N PHE A 339 18.80 14.39 -9.79
CA PHE A 339 19.00 12.98 -10.14
C PHE A 339 18.18 12.50 -11.35
N MET A 340 18.63 11.40 -11.95
CA MET A 340 17.91 10.72 -13.03
C MET A 340 16.75 9.87 -12.50
N ASN A 341 15.55 10.12 -13.03
CA ASN A 341 14.35 9.37 -12.69
C ASN A 341 14.28 8.03 -13.44
N VAL A 342 14.04 6.94 -12.71
CA VAL A 342 13.81 5.60 -13.26
C VAL A 342 12.41 5.13 -12.85
N GLU A 343 11.57 4.90 -13.83
CA GLU A 343 10.17 4.53 -13.62
C GLU A 343 10.01 3.01 -13.47
N CYS A 344 9.23 2.59 -12.47
CA CYS A 344 8.94 1.19 -12.24
C CYS A 344 8.01 0.62 -13.33
N CYS A 345 8.54 -0.25 -14.20
CA CYS A 345 7.76 -0.88 -15.26
C CYS A 345 6.64 -1.80 -14.71
N VAL A 346 6.78 -2.37 -13.51
CA VAL A 346 5.71 -3.18 -12.89
C VAL A 346 4.46 -2.34 -12.58
N HIS A 347 4.61 -1.06 -12.22
CA HIS A 347 3.47 -0.16 -12.06
C HIS A 347 2.84 0.19 -13.40
N LEU A 348 3.68 0.42 -14.43
CA LEU A 348 3.20 0.60 -15.80
C LEU A 348 2.40 -0.61 -16.30
N LEU A 349 2.91 -1.83 -16.12
CA LEU A 349 2.21 -3.05 -16.53
C LEU A 349 0.83 -3.18 -15.88
N ARG A 350 0.66 -2.74 -14.62
CA ARG A 350 -0.66 -2.71 -13.96
C ARG A 350 -1.59 -1.69 -14.61
N ASP A 351 -1.09 -0.51 -14.97
CA ASP A 351 -1.89 0.51 -15.66
C ASP A 351 -2.28 0.08 -17.07
N LEU A 352 -1.36 -0.50 -17.85
CA LEU A 352 -1.66 -1.11 -19.15
C LEU A 352 -2.71 -2.23 -19.02
N LYS A 353 -2.60 -3.05 -17.96
CA LYS A 353 -3.59 -4.10 -17.70
C LYS A 353 -4.98 -3.53 -17.41
N LYS A 354 -5.10 -2.37 -16.74
CA LYS A 354 -6.40 -1.69 -16.56
C LYS A 354 -6.98 -1.22 -17.88
N VAL A 355 -6.16 -0.75 -18.83
CA VAL A 355 -6.65 -0.40 -20.17
C VAL A 355 -7.23 -1.64 -20.85
N VAL A 356 -6.49 -2.76 -20.84
CA VAL A 356 -6.98 -4.06 -21.37
C VAL A 356 -8.29 -4.47 -20.71
N ASP A 357 -8.38 -4.39 -19.39
CA ASP A 357 -9.54 -4.89 -18.63
C ASP A 357 -10.80 -4.01 -18.81
N ASN A 358 -10.64 -2.69 -19.00
CA ASN A 358 -11.76 -1.76 -19.12
C ASN A 358 -12.18 -1.45 -20.56
N LEU A 359 -11.23 -1.40 -21.49
CA LEU A 359 -11.47 -0.98 -22.88
C LEU A 359 -11.25 -2.12 -23.89
N GLY A 360 -10.43 -3.12 -23.55
CA GLY A 360 -10.14 -4.24 -24.44
C GLY A 360 -9.15 -3.95 -25.56
N HIS A 361 -8.56 -2.74 -25.59
CA HIS A 361 -7.61 -2.27 -26.60
C HIS A 361 -6.43 -3.23 -26.78
N GLU A 362 -5.87 -3.28 -28.00
CA GLU A 362 -4.81 -4.23 -28.36
C GLU A 362 -3.40 -3.67 -28.11
N TRP A 363 -3.17 -2.38 -28.37
CA TRP A 363 -1.89 -1.73 -28.09
C TRP A 363 -1.31 -1.98 -26.66
N PRO A 364 -2.09 -1.99 -25.55
CA PRO A 364 -1.51 -2.24 -24.23
C PRO A 364 -1.08 -3.70 -24.07
N LYS A 365 -1.69 -4.66 -24.79
CA LYS A 365 -1.26 -6.06 -24.77
C LYS A 365 0.08 -6.21 -25.49
N LYS A 366 0.25 -5.54 -26.64
CA LYS A 366 1.51 -5.48 -27.39
C LYS A 366 2.62 -4.87 -26.54
N MET A 367 2.35 -3.73 -25.88
CA MET A 367 3.29 -3.10 -24.95
C MET A 367 3.65 -3.99 -23.75
N ILE A 368 2.67 -4.66 -23.14
CA ILE A 368 2.90 -5.61 -22.03
C ILE A 368 3.84 -6.74 -22.48
N ASN A 369 3.57 -7.34 -23.64
CA ASN A 369 4.37 -8.44 -24.17
C ASN A 369 5.80 -7.99 -24.46
N LEU A 370 5.99 -6.86 -25.15
CA LEU A 370 7.31 -6.27 -25.41
C LEU A 370 8.12 -6.13 -24.12
N LEU A 371 7.57 -5.45 -23.11
CA LEU A 371 8.29 -5.17 -21.87
C LEU A 371 8.63 -6.45 -21.09
N LEU A 372 7.75 -7.45 -21.10
CA LEU A 372 7.96 -8.71 -20.38
C LEU A 372 8.93 -9.67 -21.09
N GLU A 373 8.84 -9.77 -22.42
CA GLU A 373 9.73 -10.62 -23.22
C GLU A 373 11.16 -10.11 -23.14
N GLU A 374 11.38 -8.81 -23.34
CA GLU A 374 12.72 -8.21 -23.31
C GLU A 374 13.32 -8.23 -21.90
N ASN A 375 12.50 -8.04 -20.86
CA ASN A 375 12.97 -8.24 -19.49
C ASN A 375 13.28 -9.72 -19.20
N THR A 376 12.55 -10.67 -19.77
CA THR A 376 12.87 -12.11 -19.63
C THR A 376 14.21 -12.42 -20.28
N LYS A 377 14.40 -12.02 -21.55
CA LYS A 377 15.67 -12.15 -22.28
C LYS A 377 16.85 -11.62 -21.48
N ARG A 378 16.73 -10.39 -20.96
CA ARG A 378 17.75 -9.78 -20.10
C ARG A 378 18.08 -10.64 -18.87
N ASN A 379 17.06 -11.13 -18.17
CA ASN A 379 17.26 -11.96 -16.97
C ASN A 379 17.89 -13.33 -17.29
N GLU A 380 17.78 -13.79 -18.53
CA GLU A 380 18.43 -15.01 -19.04
C GLU A 380 19.83 -14.74 -19.61
N GLY A 381 20.30 -13.48 -19.57
CA GLY A 381 21.60 -13.06 -20.08
C GLY A 381 21.64 -12.85 -21.60
N GLU A 382 20.49 -12.79 -22.26
CA GLU A 382 20.39 -12.48 -23.68
C GLU A 382 20.49 -10.97 -23.94
N ALA A 383 20.97 -10.62 -25.13
CA ALA A 383 21.08 -9.23 -25.55
C ALA A 383 19.69 -8.58 -25.72
N VAL A 384 19.52 -7.42 -25.11
CA VAL A 384 18.38 -6.52 -25.35
C VAL A 384 18.87 -5.35 -26.19
N PHE A 385 18.09 -4.97 -27.22
CA PHE A 385 18.43 -3.88 -28.13
C PHE A 385 17.56 -2.66 -27.81
N PRO A 386 18.09 -1.63 -27.13
CA PRO A 386 17.29 -0.49 -26.68
C PRO A 386 16.56 0.23 -27.81
N GLU A 387 17.17 0.33 -28.99
CA GLU A 387 16.59 0.98 -30.17
C GLU A 387 15.36 0.21 -30.67
N TYR A 388 15.43 -1.13 -30.70
CA TYR A 388 14.30 -1.98 -31.06
C TYR A 388 13.15 -1.82 -30.06
N VAL A 389 13.46 -1.90 -28.76
CA VAL A 389 12.42 -1.71 -27.71
C VAL A 389 11.81 -0.32 -27.83
N GLY A 390 12.62 0.72 -28.05
CA GLY A 390 12.17 2.09 -28.24
C GLY A 390 11.28 2.28 -29.46
N MET A 391 11.56 1.60 -30.57
CA MET A 391 10.74 1.65 -31.79
C MET A 391 9.36 1.00 -31.58
N ILE A 392 9.32 -0.23 -31.04
CA ILE A 392 8.04 -0.92 -30.79
C ILE A 392 7.23 -0.19 -29.71
N TYR A 393 7.91 0.43 -28.73
CA TYR A 393 7.26 1.29 -27.75
C TYR A 393 6.52 2.46 -28.41
N ASP A 394 7.19 3.21 -29.30
CA ASP A 394 6.58 4.35 -30.00
C ASP A 394 5.41 3.90 -30.87
N GLU A 395 5.55 2.77 -31.57
CA GLU A 395 4.49 2.17 -32.37
C GLU A 395 3.24 1.88 -31.50
N CYS A 396 3.43 1.25 -30.33
CA CYS A 396 2.32 0.98 -29.40
C CYS A 396 1.66 2.26 -28.89
N VAL A 397 2.43 3.33 -28.65
CA VAL A 397 1.88 4.61 -28.19
C VAL A 397 1.06 5.28 -29.30
N ILE A 398 1.55 5.27 -30.54
CA ILE A 398 0.82 5.81 -31.70
C ILE A 398 -0.47 5.02 -31.93
N GLU A 399 -0.40 3.68 -31.94
CA GLU A 399 -1.58 2.80 -32.03
C GLU A 399 -2.57 3.12 -30.92
N GLY A 400 -2.10 3.32 -29.69
CA GLY A 400 -2.96 3.64 -28.57
C GLY A 400 -3.64 4.99 -28.65
N ILE A 401 -2.99 6.01 -29.22
CA ILE A 401 -3.63 7.31 -29.49
C ILE A 401 -4.75 7.13 -30.50
N MET A 402 -4.53 6.35 -31.57
CA MET A 402 -5.55 6.09 -32.60
C MET A 402 -6.75 5.29 -32.06
N GLU A 403 -6.50 4.23 -31.27
CA GLU A 403 -7.57 3.46 -30.62
C GLU A 403 -8.34 4.34 -29.62
N ASN A 404 -7.65 5.13 -28.79
CA ASN A 404 -8.28 6.01 -27.80
C ASN A 404 -9.16 7.10 -28.44
N ASP A 405 -8.68 7.76 -29.51
CA ASP A 405 -9.44 8.79 -30.22
C ASP A 405 -10.68 8.21 -30.93
N SER A 406 -10.69 6.92 -31.25
CA SER A 406 -11.87 6.23 -31.81
C SER A 406 -12.92 5.90 -30.75
N ASP A 407 -12.53 5.89 -29.47
CA ASP A 407 -13.32 5.43 -28.33
C ASP A 407 -13.47 6.49 -27.22
N GLU A 408 -13.39 7.79 -27.56
CA GLU A 408 -13.35 8.90 -26.58
C GLU A 408 -14.53 8.92 -25.58
N ASP A 409 -15.68 8.40 -25.99
CA ASP A 409 -16.90 8.35 -25.17
C ASP A 409 -16.93 7.16 -24.19
N LYS A 410 -16.02 6.20 -24.33
CA LYS A 410 -15.99 5.01 -23.47
C LYS A 410 -15.52 5.35 -22.06
N PHE A 411 -16.08 4.61 -21.12
CA PHE A 411 -15.60 4.61 -19.74
C PHE A 411 -14.11 4.18 -19.73
N TYR A 412 -13.26 4.92 -19.02
CA TYR A 412 -11.79 4.75 -18.94
C TYR A 412 -10.96 5.39 -20.08
N ALA A 413 -11.59 5.92 -21.14
CA ALA A 413 -10.86 6.56 -22.24
C ALA A 413 -10.03 7.78 -21.80
N LYS A 414 -10.50 8.55 -20.81
CA LYS A 414 -9.75 9.70 -20.27
C LYS A 414 -8.51 9.27 -19.49
N GLU A 415 -8.64 8.21 -18.70
CA GLU A 415 -7.54 7.61 -17.95
C GLU A 415 -6.49 7.01 -18.88
N GLU A 416 -6.91 6.35 -19.95
CA GLU A 416 -6.02 5.89 -21.02
C GLU A 416 -5.31 7.04 -21.73
N LYS A 417 -6.03 8.11 -22.11
CA LYS A 417 -5.43 9.30 -22.73
C LYS A 417 -4.37 9.93 -21.84
N ALA A 418 -4.60 9.95 -20.52
CA ALA A 418 -3.60 10.41 -19.55
C ALA A 418 -2.40 9.46 -19.45
N LEU A 419 -2.62 8.14 -19.54
CA LEU A 419 -1.54 7.14 -19.60
C LEU A 419 -0.68 7.32 -20.85
N LEU A 420 -1.28 7.47 -22.04
CA LEU A 420 -0.57 7.65 -23.30
C LEU A 420 0.33 8.91 -23.26
N LYS A 421 -0.22 10.04 -22.81
CA LYS A 421 0.58 11.28 -22.61
C LYS A 421 1.74 11.08 -21.63
N ARG A 422 1.54 10.26 -20.60
CA ARG A 422 2.60 9.90 -19.65
C ARG A 422 3.67 9.04 -20.32
N LEU A 423 3.29 8.08 -21.17
CA LEU A 423 4.21 7.24 -21.91
C LEU A 423 5.07 8.06 -22.89
N GLU A 424 4.45 8.97 -23.65
CA GLU A 424 5.17 9.89 -24.53
C GLU A 424 6.18 10.73 -23.74
N LYS A 425 5.74 11.31 -22.62
CA LYS A 425 6.58 12.24 -21.84
C LYS A 425 7.75 11.56 -21.11
N TYR A 426 7.55 10.36 -20.59
CA TYR A 426 8.52 9.68 -19.70
C TYR A 426 9.10 8.41 -20.32
N LYS A 427 9.13 8.32 -21.65
CA LYS A 427 9.64 7.16 -22.40
C LYS A 427 11.03 6.73 -21.93
N GLU A 428 11.96 7.68 -21.87
CA GLU A 428 13.35 7.40 -21.47
C GLU A 428 13.42 6.84 -20.04
N ASN A 429 12.63 7.37 -19.12
CA ASN A 429 12.57 6.92 -17.72
C ASN A 429 12.05 5.48 -17.59
N TYR A 430 11.11 5.07 -18.46
CA TYR A 430 10.58 3.70 -18.50
C TYR A 430 11.53 2.72 -19.21
N LEU A 431 12.38 3.19 -20.13
CA LEU A 431 13.25 2.34 -20.94
C LEU A 431 14.71 2.32 -20.48
N MET A 432 15.09 3.11 -19.47
CA MET A 432 16.49 3.20 -19.02
C MET A 432 17.14 1.85 -18.67
N TRP A 433 16.33 0.88 -18.22
CA TRP A 433 16.77 -0.48 -17.90
C TRP A 433 17.24 -1.29 -19.11
N THR A 434 16.90 -0.89 -20.35
CA THR A 434 17.39 -1.55 -21.56
C THR A 434 18.82 -1.11 -21.89
N TYR A 435 19.19 0.12 -21.54
CA TYR A 435 20.52 0.69 -21.79
C TYR A 435 21.56 0.36 -20.70
N ASN A 436 21.10 0.00 -19.50
CA ASN A 436 21.98 -0.22 -18.35
C ASN A 436 21.50 -1.44 -17.53
N GLU A 437 22.36 -2.46 -17.46
CA GLU A 437 22.10 -3.73 -16.77
C GLU A 437 22.04 -3.62 -15.24
N ASP A 438 22.52 -2.53 -14.64
CA ASP A 438 22.38 -2.28 -13.21
C ASP A 438 21.00 -1.71 -12.87
N ILE A 439 20.32 -1.08 -13.83
CA ILE A 439 19.03 -0.44 -13.61
C ILE A 439 17.91 -1.49 -13.63
N PRO A 440 17.18 -1.69 -12.53
CA PRO A 440 16.19 -2.74 -12.45
C PRO A 440 14.89 -2.38 -13.18
N PHE A 441 14.25 -3.38 -13.78
CA PHE A 441 12.91 -3.26 -14.39
C PHE A 441 11.80 -2.89 -13.37
N SER A 442 12.06 -3.08 -12.07
CA SER A 442 11.04 -2.95 -11.03
C SER A 442 11.58 -2.32 -9.75
N ASN A 443 10.69 -1.66 -9.01
CA ASN A 443 10.97 -1.15 -7.67
C ASN A 443 10.64 -2.20 -6.58
N ASN A 444 10.98 -3.47 -6.82
CA ASN A 444 10.66 -4.58 -5.90
C ASN A 444 11.29 -4.42 -4.52
N VAL A 445 12.45 -3.77 -4.44
CA VAL A 445 13.16 -3.47 -3.20
C VAL A 445 12.27 -2.64 -2.28
N SER A 446 11.75 -1.50 -2.76
CA SER A 446 10.89 -0.63 -1.96
C SER A 446 9.56 -1.29 -1.61
N GLU A 447 8.93 -1.97 -2.58
CA GLU A 447 7.67 -2.66 -2.34
C GLU A 447 7.81 -3.70 -1.21
N ARG A 448 8.86 -4.53 -1.26
CA ARG A 448 9.16 -5.55 -0.25
C ARG A 448 9.45 -4.92 1.12
N SER A 449 10.22 -3.84 1.14
CA SER A 449 10.59 -3.12 2.36
C SER A 449 9.38 -2.55 3.11
N LEU A 450 8.41 -2.02 2.37
CA LEU A 450 7.19 -1.42 2.94
C LEU A 450 6.09 -2.43 3.30
N ARG A 451 6.19 -3.70 2.90
CA ARG A 451 5.16 -4.74 3.20
C ARG A 451 4.92 -4.92 4.68
N SER A 452 5.99 -4.94 5.48
CA SER A 452 5.90 -5.10 6.94
C SER A 452 5.19 -3.92 7.60
N THR A 453 5.37 -2.70 7.09
CA THR A 453 4.59 -1.52 7.52
C THR A 453 3.09 -1.70 7.22
N LYS A 454 2.74 -2.19 6.02
CA LYS A 454 1.34 -2.52 5.68
C LYS A 454 0.77 -3.59 6.62
N THR A 455 1.57 -4.60 7.01
CA THR A 455 1.17 -5.60 8.01
C THR A 455 0.96 -4.98 9.39
N LYS A 456 1.86 -4.11 9.85
CA LYS A 456 1.69 -3.39 11.12
C LYS A 456 0.40 -2.57 11.16
N MET A 457 0.05 -1.88 10.07
CA MET A 457 -1.22 -1.16 9.98
C MET A 457 -2.43 -2.09 10.07
N LYS A 458 -2.37 -3.31 9.52
CA LYS A 458 -3.44 -4.30 9.68
C LYS A 458 -3.58 -4.82 11.11
N VAL A 459 -2.45 -5.05 11.80
CA VAL A 459 -2.45 -5.65 13.15
C VAL A 459 -2.71 -4.61 14.24
N SER A 460 -2.08 -3.44 14.15
CA SER A 460 -2.10 -2.39 15.18
C SER A 460 -3.06 -1.23 14.85
N GLY A 461 -3.53 -1.11 13.60
CA GLY A 461 -4.48 -0.09 13.16
C GLY A 461 -3.86 1.28 12.88
N GLN A 462 -3.20 1.88 13.88
CA GLN A 462 -2.65 3.24 13.79
C GLN A 462 -1.52 3.50 14.79
N PHE A 463 -0.74 4.55 14.54
CA PHE A 463 0.12 5.20 15.53
C PHE A 463 -0.68 6.26 16.30
N GLN A 464 -0.35 6.45 17.58
CA GLN A 464 -1.03 7.46 18.43
C GLN A 464 -0.59 8.90 18.14
N ASN A 465 0.62 9.09 17.63
CA ASN A 465 1.17 10.39 17.23
C ASN A 465 2.35 10.17 16.25
N ILE A 466 2.81 11.26 15.61
CA ILE A 466 3.92 11.21 14.66
C ILE A 466 5.22 10.73 15.29
N GLN A 467 5.49 11.10 16.54
CA GLN A 467 6.74 10.72 17.19
C GLN A 467 6.86 9.20 17.38
N ASN A 468 5.75 8.52 17.69
CA ASN A 468 5.72 7.05 17.76
C ASN A 468 5.93 6.39 16.39
N ALA A 469 5.49 7.02 15.29
CA ALA A 469 5.79 6.57 13.95
C ALA A 469 7.29 6.75 13.62
N ARG A 470 7.90 7.87 14.05
CA ARG A 470 9.34 8.15 13.90
C ARG A 470 10.20 7.16 14.69
N TYR A 471 9.78 6.81 15.92
CA TYR A 471 10.43 5.75 16.71
C TYR A 471 10.45 4.43 15.96
N TYR A 472 9.29 4.02 15.43
CA TYR A 472 9.19 2.80 14.63
C TYR A 472 10.08 2.86 13.40
N ALA A 473 10.06 3.98 12.65
CA ALA A 473 10.80 4.14 11.42
C ALA A 473 12.32 4.00 11.62
N ARG A 474 12.93 4.76 12.54
CA ARG A 474 14.38 4.69 12.80
C ARG A 474 14.83 3.32 13.30
N ILE A 475 14.09 2.72 14.24
CA ILE A 475 14.46 1.39 14.76
C ILE A 475 14.32 0.34 13.66
N LYS A 476 13.29 0.46 12.82
CA LYS A 476 13.12 -0.40 11.66
C LYS A 476 14.29 -0.26 10.68
N SER A 477 14.78 0.95 10.44
CA SER A 477 15.96 1.19 9.59
C SER A 477 17.18 0.40 10.07
N TYR A 478 17.45 0.46 11.38
CA TYR A 478 18.57 -0.26 12.00
C TYR A 478 18.42 -1.78 11.90
N ILE A 479 17.27 -2.31 12.30
CA ILE A 479 17.02 -3.76 12.27
C ILE A 479 17.05 -4.29 10.84
N GLU A 480 16.37 -3.63 9.90
CA GLU A 480 16.26 -4.11 8.52
C GLU A 480 17.59 -4.03 7.79
N THR A 481 18.38 -2.97 8.01
CA THR A 481 19.74 -2.87 7.44
C THR A 481 20.62 -3.99 7.98
N GLY A 482 20.71 -4.17 9.30
CA GLY A 482 21.52 -5.25 9.86
C GLY A 482 21.09 -6.66 9.42
N LYS A 483 19.79 -6.90 9.25
CA LYS A 483 19.28 -8.18 8.72
C LYS A 483 19.71 -8.46 7.28
N ARG A 484 19.80 -7.44 6.43
CA ARG A 484 20.30 -7.58 5.05
C ARG A 484 21.79 -7.90 4.98
N HIS A 485 22.47 -7.66 6.10
CA HIS A 485 23.85 -8.08 6.36
C HIS A 485 23.95 -9.40 7.17
N GLY A 486 22.86 -10.18 7.25
CA GLY A 486 22.84 -11.48 7.92
C GLY A 486 22.83 -11.43 9.45
N MET A 487 22.70 -10.25 10.06
CA MET A 487 22.77 -10.10 11.51
C MET A 487 21.45 -10.44 12.21
N ASN A 488 21.56 -10.96 13.45
CA ASN A 488 20.41 -11.26 14.29
C ASN A 488 19.83 -9.98 14.93
N SER A 489 18.52 -9.75 14.75
CA SER A 489 17.83 -8.53 15.21
C SER A 489 17.86 -8.34 16.72
N ILE A 490 17.73 -9.41 17.52
CA ILE A 490 17.78 -9.34 18.98
C ILE A 490 19.17 -8.88 19.41
N LYS A 491 20.24 -9.47 18.87
CA LYS A 491 21.62 -9.06 19.18
C LYS A 491 21.89 -7.60 18.80
N LEU A 492 21.42 -7.16 17.63
CA LEU A 492 21.52 -5.76 17.20
C LEU A 492 20.89 -4.81 18.21
N ILE A 493 19.66 -5.11 18.66
CA ILE A 493 18.93 -4.30 19.63
C ILE A 493 19.63 -4.32 20.99
N GLU A 494 20.12 -5.47 21.45
CA GLU A 494 20.86 -5.57 22.71
C GLU A 494 22.13 -4.70 22.70
N GLY A 495 22.92 -4.74 21.63
CA GLY A 495 24.10 -3.88 21.45
C GLY A 495 23.74 -2.40 21.45
N ALA A 496 22.76 -2.01 20.63
CA ALA A 496 22.31 -0.61 20.57
C ALA A 496 21.77 -0.11 21.92
N LEU A 497 21.07 -0.95 22.67
CA LEU A 497 20.59 -0.62 24.02
C LEU A 497 21.74 -0.38 25.01
N LYS A 498 22.90 -1.03 24.83
CA LYS A 498 24.13 -0.79 25.61
C LYS A 498 24.87 0.49 25.22
N GLY A 499 24.48 1.14 24.12
CA GLY A 499 25.24 2.24 23.52
C GLY A 499 26.33 1.75 22.54
N GLU A 500 26.30 0.46 22.20
CA GLU A 500 27.24 -0.21 21.30
C GLU A 500 26.47 -0.69 20.05
N TYR A 501 25.78 0.24 19.38
CA TYR A 501 25.10 -0.10 18.12
C TYR A 501 26.14 -0.50 17.07
N ILE A 502 25.76 -1.42 16.18
CA ILE A 502 26.64 -1.82 15.07
C ILE A 502 26.56 -0.75 13.97
N THR A 503 27.70 -0.21 13.59
CA THR A 503 27.82 0.80 12.53
C THR A 503 27.58 0.20 11.13
N ILE A 504 27.32 1.04 10.12
CA ILE A 504 27.17 0.55 8.74
C ILE A 504 28.49 -0.06 8.24
N GLY A 505 29.63 0.52 8.62
CA GLY A 505 30.96 -0.04 8.31
C GLY A 505 31.12 -1.48 8.83
N GLN A 506 30.80 -1.72 10.10
CA GLN A 506 30.84 -3.07 10.69
C GLN A 506 29.83 -4.03 10.05
N MET A 507 28.66 -3.54 9.63
CA MET A 507 27.69 -4.35 8.88
C MET A 507 28.24 -4.80 7.53
N LYS A 508 28.92 -3.91 6.80
CA LYS A 508 29.59 -4.23 5.52
C LYS A 508 30.77 -5.19 5.70
N GLU A 509 31.51 -5.10 6.80
CA GLU A 509 32.61 -6.04 7.09
C GLU A 509 32.09 -7.46 7.34
N HIS A 510 30.95 -7.60 8.02
CA HIS A 510 30.31 -8.90 8.27
C HIS A 510 29.90 -9.62 6.97
N ASP A 511 29.45 -8.87 5.96
CA ASP A 511 29.15 -9.42 4.62
C ASP A 511 30.35 -10.03 3.91
N ASN A 512 31.58 -9.66 4.28
CA ASN A 512 32.79 -10.20 3.65
C ASN A 512 33.28 -11.50 4.32
N LEU A 513 32.70 -11.86 5.47
CA LEU A 513 33.08 -13.04 6.25
C LEU A 513 32.19 -14.26 5.96
N TYR A 514 31.08 -14.07 5.26
CA TYR A 514 30.07 -15.08 4.93
C TYR A 514 29.52 -14.85 3.52
#